data_AF-A0A1F8NKP6-F1
#
_entry.id   AF-A0A1F8NKP6-F1
#
_cell.length_a   1.000
_cell.length_b   1.000
_cell.length_c   1.000
_cell.angle_alpha   90.00
_cell.angle_beta   90.00
_cell.angle_gamma   90.00
#
_symmetry.space_group_name_H-M   'P 1'
#
loop_
_entity.id
_entity.type
_entity.pdbx_description
1 polymer ?
#
loop_
_entity_poly.entity_id
_entity_poly.type
_entity_poly.pdbx_seq_one_letter_code
_entity_poly.pdbx_strand_id
1 'polypeptide(L)'
;MTGERREGIYYGVWAFLTKFTGALGIAVSGWALDLFGYVPNVLQTDQARLGIRLFFGPVPAIAILISLPLLIWYPITRASHRTLREELEAHPGTPPAP
;
A
#
# COMPACT_ATOMS: atom_id res chain seq x y z
N MET A 1 -4.04 -10.76 29.51
CA MET A 1 -4.06 -11.46 28.20
C MET A 1 -5.47 -11.34 27.65
N THR A 2 -5.75 -10.34 26.83
CA THR A 2 -7.12 -10.08 26.32
C THR A 2 -7.57 -11.25 25.45
N GLY A 3 -8.40 -12.13 26.01
CA GLY A 3 -8.88 -13.40 25.45
C GLY A 3 -9.94 -13.26 24.36
N GLU A 4 -9.72 -12.37 23.40
CA GLU A 4 -10.56 -12.27 22.20
C GLU A 4 -9.71 -12.68 21.00
N ARG A 5 -10.09 -13.76 20.32
CA ARG A 5 -9.38 -14.36 19.17
C ARG A 5 -9.50 -13.50 17.91
N ARG A 6 -9.19 -12.20 18.02
CA ARG A 6 -9.24 -11.19 16.93
C ARG A 6 -8.03 -11.29 16.00
N GLU A 7 -6.93 -11.91 16.45
CA GLU A 7 -5.75 -12.17 15.61
C GLU A 7 -6.13 -12.86 14.30
N GLY A 8 -6.98 -13.88 14.36
CA GLY A 8 -7.45 -14.59 13.16
C GLY A 8 -8.22 -13.69 12.19
N ILE A 9 -8.99 -12.72 12.69
CA ILE A 9 -9.71 -11.75 11.87
C ILE A 9 -8.72 -10.75 11.25
N TYR A 10 -7.75 -10.24 12.01
CA TYR A 10 -6.72 -9.33 11.49
C TYR A 10 -5.89 -10.00 10.39
N TYR A 11 -5.40 -11.22 10.63
CA TYR A 11 -4.66 -11.97 9.63
C TYR A 11 -5.53 -12.32 8.42
N GLY A 12 -6.79 -12.69 8.63
CA GLY A 12 -7.74 -12.97 7.55
C GLY A 12 -8.00 -11.76 6.67
N VAL A 13 -8.26 -10.59 7.27
CA VAL A 13 -8.46 -9.32 6.56
C VAL A 13 -7.19 -8.90 5.84
N TRP A 14 -6.03 -9.00 6.48
CA TRP A 14 -4.74 -8.67 5.85
C TRP A 14 -4.43 -9.56 4.65
N ALA A 15 -4.61 -10.88 4.79
CA ALA A 15 -4.39 -11.83 3.70
C ALA A 15 -5.39 -11.62 2.55
N PHE A 16 -6.66 -11.33 2.87
CA PHE A 16 -7.67 -11.00 1.88
C PHE A 16 -7.34 -9.71 1.13
N LEU A 17 -7.02 -8.62 1.86
CA LEU A 17 -6.64 -7.34 1.28
C LEU A 17 -5.44 -7.49 0.35
N THR A 18 -4.42 -8.24 0.76
CA THR A 18 -3.23 -8.49 -0.07
C THR A 18 -3.59 -9.17 -1.40
N LYS A 19 -4.42 -10.22 -1.35
CA LYS A 19 -4.89 -10.92 -2.56
C LYS A 19 -5.80 -10.04 -3.41
N PHE A 20 -6.70 -9.29 -2.78
CA PHE A 20 -7.63 -8.40 -3.44
C PHE A 20 -6.90 -7.27 -4.17
N THR A 21 -5.97 -6.58 -3.51
CA THR A 21 -5.14 -5.54 -4.13
C THR A 21 -4.28 -6.11 -5.26
N GLY A 22 -3.72 -7.30 -5.11
CA GLY A 22 -2.97 -7.97 -6.18
C GLY A 22 -3.85 -8.26 -7.41
N ALA A 23 -5.03 -8.86 -7.20
CA ALA A 23 -5.98 -9.15 -8.28
C ALA A 23 -6.49 -7.87 -8.96
N LEU A 24 -6.79 -6.83 -8.16
CA LEU A 24 -7.24 -5.54 -8.65
C LEU A 24 -6.15 -4.82 -9.45
N GLY A 25 -4.89 -4.89 -9.02
CA GLY A 25 -3.75 -4.34 -9.77
C GLY A 25 -3.60 -4.98 -11.15
N ILE A 26 -3.73 -6.31 -11.24
CA ILE A 26 -3.69 -7.04 -12.52
C ILE A 26 -4.89 -6.63 -13.39
N ALA A 27 -6.10 -6.63 -12.83
CA ALA A 27 -7.32 -6.27 -13.59
C ALA A 27 -7.25 -4.85 -14.14
N VAL A 28 -6.88 -3.86 -13.31
CA VAL A 28 -6.73 -2.46 -13.72
C VAL A 28 -5.65 -2.31 -14.79
N SER A 29 -4.52 -3.01 -14.67
CA SER A 29 -3.48 -2.97 -15.71
C SER A 29 -3.97 -3.54 -17.04
N GLY A 30 -4.77 -4.63 -17.01
CA GLY A 30 -5.38 -5.21 -18.21
C GLY A 30 -6.37 -4.25 -18.88
N TRP A 31 -7.27 -3.65 -18.10
CA TRP A 31 -8.23 -2.66 -18.63
C TRP A 31 -7.55 -1.41 -19.17
N ALA A 32 -6.48 -0.94 -18.52
CA ALA A 32 -5.72 0.19 -19.03
C ALA A 32 -5.10 -0.14 -20.40
N LEU A 33 -4.49 -1.31 -20.56
CA LEU A 33 -3.91 -1.74 -21.83
C LEU A 33 -4.97 -1.86 -22.93
N ASP A 34 -6.14 -2.42 -22.62
CA ASP A 34 -7.26 -2.55 -23.56
C ASP A 34 -7.81 -1.17 -23.99
N LEU A 35 -7.98 -0.24 -23.05
CA LEU A 35 -8.45 1.12 -23.31
C LEU A 35 -7.50 1.90 -24.25
N PHE A 36 -6.19 1.66 -24.13
CA PHE A 36 -5.18 2.27 -25.00
C PHE A 36 -4.96 1.52 -26.33
N GLY A 37 -5.73 0.46 -26.59
CA GLY A 37 -5.65 -0.31 -27.84
C GLY A 37 -4.36 -1.10 -27.98
N TYR A 38 -3.81 -1.59 -26.87
CA TYR A 38 -2.59 -2.40 -26.88
C TYR A 38 -2.82 -3.71 -27.63
N VAL A 39 -2.11 -3.89 -28.75
CA VAL A 39 -2.07 -5.17 -29.47
C VAL A 39 -0.72 -5.84 -29.25
N PRO A 40 -0.68 -7.02 -28.62
CA PRO A 40 0.59 -7.72 -28.38
C PRO A 40 1.27 -8.10 -29.70
N ASN A 41 2.60 -8.02 -29.71
CA ASN A 41 3.46 -8.53 -30.79
C ASN A 41 3.32 -7.85 -32.16
N VAL A 42 2.78 -6.62 -32.22
CA VAL A 42 2.73 -5.77 -33.44
C VAL A 42 3.31 -4.38 -33.18
N LEU A 43 3.55 -3.62 -34.25
CA LEU A 43 3.98 -2.22 -34.14
C LEU A 43 2.87 -1.40 -33.46
N GLN A 44 3.14 -0.98 -32.22
CA GLN A 44 2.21 -0.23 -31.39
C GLN A 44 1.92 1.14 -32.01
N THR A 45 0.64 1.51 -32.07
CA THR A 45 0.20 2.85 -32.50
C THR A 45 0.73 3.91 -31.53
N ASP A 46 0.88 5.15 -32.01
CA ASP A 46 1.36 6.25 -31.17
C ASP A 46 0.48 6.46 -29.92
N GLN A 47 -0.82 6.18 -30.03
CA GLN A 47 -1.77 6.22 -28.91
C GLN A 47 -1.48 5.15 -27.84
N ALA A 48 -1.21 3.91 -28.24
CA ALA A 48 -0.88 2.84 -27.30
C ALA A 48 0.47 3.11 -26.59
N ARG A 49 1.44 3.67 -27.32
CA ARG A 49 2.74 4.09 -26.75
C ARG A 49 2.59 5.21 -25.71
N LEU A 50 1.72 6.18 -25.97
CA LEU A 50 1.39 7.23 -24.99
C LEU A 50 0.70 6.63 -23.75
N GLY A 51 -0.27 5.73 -23.96
CA GLY A 51 -0.96 5.03 -22.87
C GLY A 51 -0.03 4.30 -21.91
N ILE A 52 0.92 3.53 -22.44
CA ILE A 52 1.92 2.81 -21.63
C ILE A 52 2.79 3.81 -20.84
N ARG A 53 3.25 4.90 -21.47
CA ARG A 53 4.06 5.93 -20.79
C ARG A 53 3.31 6.61 -19.66
N LEU A 54 2.02 6.91 -19.85
CA LEU A 54 1.18 7.47 -18.80
C LEU A 54 0.95 6.51 -17.64
N PHE A 55 0.72 5.22 -17.95
CA PHE A 55 0.47 4.20 -16.94
C PHE A 55 1.69 3.87 -16.08
N PHE A 56 2.89 3.89 -16.66
CA PHE A 56 4.14 3.59 -15.93
C PHE A 56 4.85 4.81 -15.34
N GLY A 57 4.46 6.04 -15.69
CA GLY A 57 5.10 7.26 -15.19
C GLY A 57 4.18 8.11 -14.30
N PRO A 58 3.27 8.90 -14.90
CA PRO A 58 2.31 9.74 -14.18
C PRO A 58 1.46 9.00 -13.14
N VAL A 59 0.94 7.82 -13.45
CA VAL A 59 0.07 7.07 -12.52
C VAL A 59 0.78 6.72 -11.21
N PRO A 60 1.97 6.07 -11.21
CA PRO A 60 2.69 5.82 -9.96
C PRO A 60 3.18 7.12 -9.30
N ALA A 61 3.53 8.16 -10.07
CA ALA A 61 3.91 9.45 -9.50
C ALA A 61 2.76 10.10 -8.71
N ILE A 62 1.53 10.08 -9.25
CA ILE A 62 0.34 10.58 -8.57
C ILE A 62 0.04 9.75 -7.32
N ALA A 63 0.19 8.42 -7.38
CA ALA A 63 0.01 7.56 -6.21
C ALA A 63 0.98 7.93 -5.07
N ILE A 64 2.24 8.22 -5.39
CA ILE A 64 3.24 8.72 -4.42
C ILE A 64 2.87 10.12 -3.91
N LEU A 65 2.43 11.02 -4.79
CA LEU A 65 2.01 12.36 -4.39
C LEU A 65 0.81 12.34 -3.44
N ILE A 66 -0.11 11.38 -3.61
CA ILE A 66 -1.25 11.18 -2.70
C ILE A 66 -0.80 10.55 -1.38
N SER A 67 0.21 9.68 -1.38
CA SER A 67 0.73 9.07 -0.14
C SER A 67 1.58 10.01 0.70
N LEU A 68 2.21 11.02 0.07
CA LEU A 68 3.05 12.02 0.74
C LEU A 68 2.36 12.79 1.87
N PRO A 69 1.15 13.37 1.69
CA PRO A 69 0.40 13.99 2.79
C PRO A 69 0.14 13.05 3.96
N LEU A 70 -0.15 11.77 3.67
CA LEU A 70 -0.37 10.74 4.69
C LEU A 70 0.91 10.48 5.49
N LEU A 71 2.07 10.47 4.81
CA LEU A 71 3.37 10.27 5.43
C LEU A 71 3.80 11.47 6.28
N ILE A 72 3.51 12.70 5.84
CA ILE A 72 3.81 13.92 6.60
C ILE A 72 3.01 13.97 7.91
N TRP A 73 1.78 13.46 7.90
CA TRP A 73 0.91 13.44 9.08
C TRP A 73 1.21 12.27 10.02
N TYR A 74 1.97 11.28 9.57
CA TYR A 74 2.38 10.13 10.36
C TYR A 74 3.73 10.45 11.04
N PRO A 75 3.78 10.66 12.38
CA PRO A 75 4.97 11.15 13.06
C PRO A 75 6.02 10.03 13.24
N ILE A 76 6.64 9.56 12.15
CA ILE A 76 7.87 8.72 12.19
C ILE A 76 9.08 9.65 12.35
N THR A 77 9.01 10.57 13.31
CA THR A 77 10.13 11.44 13.64
C THR A 77 10.99 10.75 14.70
N ARG A 78 12.31 10.94 14.68
CA ARG A 78 13.21 10.40 15.73
C ARG A 78 12.75 10.74 17.15
N ALA A 79 12.04 11.86 17.32
CA ALA A 79 11.39 12.24 18.57
C ALA A 79 10.31 11.24 19.02
N SER A 80 9.41 10.81 18.11
CA SER A 80 8.36 9.82 18.38
C SER A 80 8.94 8.45 18.73
N HIS A 81 10.01 8.06 18.04
CA HIS A 81 10.76 6.83 18.34
C HIS A 81 11.49 6.90 19.68
N ARG A 82 11.91 8.09 20.11
CA ARG A 82 12.54 8.29 21.43
C ARG A 82 11.50 8.22 22.54
N THR A 83 10.34 8.85 22.40
CA THR A 83 9.23 8.71 23.37
C THR A 83 8.76 7.26 23.50
N LEU A 84 8.64 6.52 22.40
CA LEU A 84 8.33 5.08 22.43
C LEU A 84 9.40 4.27 23.18
N ARG A 85 10.69 4.59 22.98
CA ARG A 85 11.79 3.95 23.72
C ARG A 85 11.81 4.33 25.20
N GLU A 86 11.58 5.59 25.53
CA GLU A 86 11.49 6.06 26.92
C GLU A 86 10.31 5.40 27.63
N GLU A 87 9.15 5.21 26.98
CA GLU A 87 8.03 4.43 27.52
C GLU A 87 8.38 2.95 27.72
N LEU A 88 9.06 2.31 26.76
CA LEU A 88 9.51 0.91 26.85
C LEU A 88 10.57 0.70 27.95
N GLU A 89 11.48 1.65 28.12
CA GLU A 89 12.52 1.64 29.17
C GLU A 89 11.95 1.99 30.55
N ALA A 90 10.92 2.85 30.62
CA ALA A 90 10.23 3.19 31.85
C ALA A 90 9.30 2.07 32.36
N HIS A 91 8.83 1.17 31.49
CA HIS A 91 8.00 0.00 31.86
C HIS A 91 8.56 -1.31 31.28
N PRO A 92 9.69 -1.82 31.79
CA PRO A 92 10.36 -3.01 31.26
C PRO A 92 9.67 -4.35 31.64
N GLY A 93 8.34 -4.41 31.72
CA GLY A 93 7.64 -5.69 31.86
C GLY A 93 6.38 -5.75 32.72
N THR A 94 5.48 -4.77 32.69
CA THR A 94 4.12 -4.98 33.22
C THR A 94 3.21 -5.50 32.11
N PRO A 95 2.82 -6.80 32.10
CA PRO A 95 1.81 -7.28 31.18
C PRO A 95 0.48 -6.56 31.44
N PRO A 96 -0.33 -6.28 30.42
CA PRO A 96 -1.58 -5.55 30.58
C PRO A 96 -2.50 -6.27 31.58
N ALA A 97 -3.00 -5.50 32.55
CA ALA A 97 -3.87 -5.93 33.66
C ALA A 97 -5.10 -6.71 33.15
N PRO A 98 -5.64 -7.66 33.95
CA PRO A 98 -6.70 -8.59 33.54
C PRO A 98 -7.98 -7.90 33.06
#